data_AF-A0A136ILM9-F1
#
_entry.id   AF-A0A136ILM9-F1
#
_cell.length_a   1.000
_cell.length_b   1.000
_cell.length_c   1.000
_cell.angle_alpha   90.00
_cell.angle_beta   90.00
_cell.angle_gamma   90.00
#
_symmetry.space_group_name_H-M   'P 1'
#
loop_
_entity.id
_entity.type
_entity.pdbx_description
1 polymer ?
#
loop_
_entity_poly.entity_id
_entity_poly.type
_entity_poly.pdbx_seq_one_letter_code
_entity_poly.pdbx_strand_id
1 'polypeptide(L)'
;MSVGAEDSGIASYFVDVAANKLVIEVLPNSVAHAEGLAAQVGLAQGEYDVQVVNERPSTYVTIRGGDAYYIGGGRCSVGFSVTTGFVTAGHCGRTGTAATTSSGASLGSFAGSVFPGSADMAYVRTTSSHTLSGTINRYSQSALPVSGSTVTAVGGSICRSGSTTQVHCGTVRAFSATVNYAEGRVTGLTQTNVCAEPGDSGGSFYTGGQAQGVTSGGSGNCNSGGTTYFQPVGEILSTYGLTLVRG
;
A
#
# COMPACT_ATOMS: atom_id res chain seq x y z
N MET A 1 23.34 22.69 2.88
CA MET A 1 22.17 21.88 3.29
C MET A 1 21.72 21.15 2.04
N SER A 2 21.91 19.83 1.96
CA SER A 2 21.47 19.05 0.80
C SER A 2 19.95 18.87 0.89
N VAL A 3 19.21 19.60 0.08
CA VAL A 3 17.81 19.27 -0.22
C VAL A 3 17.82 17.90 -0.90
N GLY A 4 17.16 16.91 -0.29
CA GLY A 4 17.00 15.60 -0.90
C GLY A 4 16.22 15.70 -2.21
N ALA A 5 16.45 14.77 -3.14
CA ALA A 5 15.82 14.77 -4.46
C ALA A 5 14.27 14.88 -4.39
N GLU A 6 13.65 14.41 -3.31
CA GLU A 6 12.20 14.49 -3.03
C GLU A 6 11.68 15.94 -2.95
N ASP A 7 12.46 16.89 -2.44
CA ASP A 7 12.02 18.26 -2.13
C ASP A 7 12.36 19.29 -3.21
N SER A 8 13.19 18.93 -4.20
CA SER A 8 13.61 19.85 -5.26
C SER A 8 12.59 20.01 -6.40
N GLY A 9 11.63 19.11 -6.52
CA GLY A 9 10.72 19.06 -7.67
C GLY A 9 11.39 18.66 -9.00
N ILE A 10 12.69 18.32 -8.99
CA ILE A 10 13.42 17.80 -10.15
C ILE A 10 13.14 16.31 -10.27
N ALA A 11 12.53 15.91 -11.39
CA ALA A 11 12.17 14.53 -11.69
C ALA A 11 13.33 13.75 -12.31
N SER A 12 14.04 14.35 -13.26
CA SER A 12 15.24 13.77 -13.88
C SER A 12 16.10 14.87 -14.50
N TYR A 13 17.34 14.57 -14.85
CA TYR A 13 18.15 15.42 -15.72
C TYR A 13 19.07 14.57 -16.59
N PHE A 14 19.23 14.97 -17.85
CA PHE A 14 20.04 14.24 -18.83
C PHE A 14 20.54 15.17 -19.94
N VAL A 15 21.54 14.75 -20.70
CA VAL A 15 22.04 15.51 -21.85
C VAL A 15 21.34 15.03 -23.12
N ASP A 16 20.62 15.92 -23.81
CA ASP A 16 20.21 15.72 -25.19
C ASP A 16 21.40 16.05 -26.10
N VAL A 17 22.04 14.99 -26.61
CA VAL A 17 23.24 15.11 -27.46
C VAL A 17 22.94 15.75 -28.81
N ALA A 18 21.73 15.54 -29.36
CA ALA A 18 21.36 16.10 -30.66
C ALA A 18 21.10 17.60 -30.56
N ALA A 19 20.46 18.03 -29.48
CA ALA A 19 20.23 19.45 -29.19
C ALA A 19 21.44 20.14 -28.52
N ASN A 20 22.42 19.37 -28.02
CA ASN A 20 23.53 19.82 -27.19
C ASN A 20 23.07 20.63 -25.97
N LYS A 21 22.08 20.11 -25.24
CA LYS A 21 21.46 20.76 -24.07
C LYS A 21 21.35 19.82 -22.88
N LEU A 22 21.43 20.37 -21.67
CA LEU A 22 20.98 19.71 -20.45
C LEU A 22 19.45 19.82 -20.35
N VAL A 23 18.75 18.70 -20.45
CA VAL A 23 17.32 18.64 -20.18
C VAL A 23 17.11 18.39 -18.69
N ILE A 24 16.25 19.19 -18.06
CA ILE A 24 15.84 19.05 -16.67
C ILE A 24 14.34 18.83 -16.64
N GLU A 25 13.91 17.61 -16.32
CA GLU A 25 12.49 17.29 -16.16
C GLU A 25 12.03 17.65 -14.74
N VAL A 26 10.91 18.35 -14.61
CA VAL A 26 10.40 18.88 -13.34
C VAL A 26 8.92 18.63 -13.14
N LEU A 27 8.48 18.51 -11.89
CA LEU A 27 7.07 18.48 -11.54
C LEU A 27 6.39 19.86 -11.75
N PRO A 28 5.05 19.92 -11.80
CA PRO A 28 4.33 21.19 -11.86
C PRO A 28 4.74 22.13 -10.72
N ASN A 29 4.94 23.40 -11.04
CA ASN A 29 5.40 24.48 -10.14
C ASN A 29 6.89 24.46 -9.75
N SER A 30 7.72 23.59 -10.36
CA SER A 30 9.15 23.50 -10.03
C SER A 30 10.10 24.12 -11.07
N VAL A 31 9.57 24.76 -12.12
CA VAL A 31 10.36 25.37 -13.21
C VAL A 31 11.34 26.43 -12.69
N ALA A 32 10.86 27.41 -11.90
CA ALA A 32 11.70 28.49 -11.38
C ALA A 32 12.83 27.97 -10.47
N HIS A 33 12.60 26.86 -9.76
CA HIS A 33 13.63 26.22 -8.96
C HIS A 33 14.71 25.60 -9.84
N ALA A 34 14.34 24.89 -10.90
CA ALA A 34 15.28 24.32 -11.86
C ALA A 34 16.12 25.38 -12.59
N GLU A 35 15.50 26.48 -13.02
CA GLU A 35 16.21 27.61 -13.62
C GLU A 35 17.22 28.24 -12.64
N GLY A 36 16.83 28.36 -11.36
CA GLY A 36 17.72 28.82 -10.29
C GLY A 36 18.92 27.88 -10.07
N LEU A 37 18.71 26.56 -10.12
CA LEU A 37 19.79 25.58 -10.04
C LEU A 37 20.72 25.65 -11.25
N ALA A 38 20.18 25.78 -12.46
CA ALA A 38 20.95 25.91 -13.70
C ALA A 38 21.83 27.17 -13.67
N ALA A 39 21.30 28.30 -13.20
CA ALA A 39 22.06 29.53 -13.04
C ALA A 39 23.17 29.42 -11.99
N GLN A 40 22.94 28.71 -10.88
CA GLN A 40 23.95 28.49 -9.83
C GLN A 40 25.17 27.70 -10.33
N VAL A 41 24.96 26.78 -11.28
CA VAL A 41 26.05 26.01 -11.90
C VAL A 41 26.63 26.68 -13.16
N GLY A 42 26.17 27.89 -13.51
CA GLY A 42 26.72 28.70 -14.58
C GLY A 42 26.23 28.37 -15.99
N LEU A 43 25.12 27.65 -16.14
CA LEU A 43 24.53 27.36 -17.46
C LEU A 43 23.87 28.60 -18.06
N ALA A 44 24.20 28.90 -19.30
CA ALA A 44 23.53 29.93 -20.10
C ALA A 44 22.14 29.45 -20.55
N GLN A 45 21.22 30.38 -20.83
CA GLN A 45 19.83 30.08 -21.22
C GLN A 45 19.69 29.20 -22.48
N GLY A 46 20.74 29.12 -23.32
CA GLY A 46 20.77 28.24 -24.49
C GLY A 46 21.29 26.82 -24.23
N GLU A 47 21.89 26.56 -23.06
CA GLU A 47 22.58 25.30 -22.74
C GLU A 47 21.69 24.30 -22.00
N TYR A 48 20.48 24.69 -21.63
CA TYR A 48 19.52 23.82 -20.97
C TYR A 48 18.09 23.97 -21.50
N ASP A 49 17.26 23.00 -21.17
CA ASP A 49 15.81 23.01 -21.41
C ASP A 49 15.11 22.47 -20.16
N VAL A 50 14.01 23.10 -19.74
CA VAL A 50 13.22 22.66 -18.58
C VAL A 50 11.90 22.11 -19.08
N GLN A 51 11.67 20.82 -18.85
CA GLN A 51 10.50 20.11 -19.33
C GLN A 51 9.59 19.76 -18.14
N VAL A 52 8.31 20.13 -18.23
CA VAL A 52 7.35 19.79 -17.17
C VAL A 52 6.83 18.38 -17.42
N VAL A 53 7.08 17.49 -16.47
CA VAL A 53 6.52 16.15 -16.41
C VAL A 53 5.46 16.08 -15.31
N ASN A 54 4.47 15.21 -15.48
CA ASN A 54 3.37 15.10 -14.52
C ASN A 54 3.74 14.29 -13.28
N GLU A 55 4.74 13.40 -13.38
CA GLU A 55 5.10 12.45 -12.32
C GLU A 55 6.63 12.23 -12.28
N ARG A 56 7.15 11.87 -11.11
CA ARG A 56 8.56 11.48 -10.96
C ARG A 56 8.77 10.04 -11.45
N PRO A 57 9.88 9.73 -12.13
CA PRO A 57 10.27 8.34 -12.38
C PRO A 57 10.35 7.57 -11.06
N SER A 58 9.72 6.40 -11.03
CA SER A 58 9.80 5.46 -9.90
C SER A 58 10.45 4.16 -10.35
N THR A 59 11.06 3.44 -9.41
CA THR A 59 11.48 2.06 -9.71
C THR A 59 10.26 1.18 -9.94
N TYR A 60 10.37 0.24 -10.88
CA TYR A 60 9.34 -0.78 -11.08
C TYR A 60 9.26 -1.65 -9.82
N VAL A 61 8.10 -1.69 -9.17
CA VAL A 61 7.85 -2.51 -7.98
C VAL A 61 6.74 -3.50 -8.28
N THR A 62 6.94 -4.75 -7.88
CA THR A 62 5.86 -5.73 -7.85
C THR A 62 5.13 -5.63 -6.52
N ILE A 63 3.83 -5.33 -6.56
CA ILE A 63 2.96 -5.21 -5.38
C ILE A 63 2.16 -6.50 -5.24
N ARG A 64 2.23 -7.12 -4.06
CA ARG A 64 1.58 -8.39 -3.74
C ARG A 64 1.02 -8.37 -2.33
N GLY A 65 -0.01 -9.18 -2.07
CA GLY A 65 -0.57 -9.29 -0.72
C GLY A 65 0.47 -9.75 0.30
N GLY A 66 0.49 -9.14 1.48
CA GLY A 66 1.43 -9.42 2.56
C GLY A 66 2.74 -8.62 2.51
N ASP A 67 3.07 -7.96 1.40
CA ASP A 67 4.29 -7.12 1.29
C ASP A 67 4.19 -5.88 2.19
N ALA A 68 5.34 -5.38 2.67
CA ALA A 68 5.40 -4.17 3.47
C ALA A 68 5.23 -2.90 2.62
N TYR A 69 4.50 -1.92 3.14
CA TYR A 69 4.53 -0.54 2.65
C TYR A 69 4.57 0.44 3.83
N TYR A 70 4.99 1.66 3.53
CA TYR A 70 5.28 2.69 4.52
C TYR A 70 4.46 3.95 4.26
N ILE A 71 4.16 4.66 5.34
CA ILE A 71 3.23 5.83 5.38
C ILE A 71 3.90 7.03 6.08
N GLY A 72 5.21 7.20 5.85
CA GLY A 72 6.06 8.21 6.48
C GLY A 72 6.50 7.87 7.91
N GLY A 73 5.54 7.59 8.81
CA GLY A 73 5.81 7.32 10.23
C GLY A 73 5.48 5.90 10.71
N GLY A 74 4.93 5.05 9.83
CA GLY A 74 4.49 3.71 10.16
C GLY A 74 4.69 2.73 9.02
N ARG A 75 4.55 1.45 9.35
CA ARG A 75 4.57 0.33 8.41
C ARG A 75 3.23 -0.39 8.48
N CYS A 76 2.67 -0.70 7.32
CA CYS A 76 1.54 -1.60 7.18
C CYS A 76 1.88 -2.66 6.12
N SER A 77 0.94 -3.57 5.91
CA SER A 77 1.05 -4.65 4.94
C SER A 77 -0.02 -4.49 3.85
N VAL A 78 0.36 -4.80 2.62
CA VAL A 78 -0.56 -4.84 1.48
C VAL A 78 -1.60 -5.94 1.70
N GLY A 79 -2.88 -5.65 1.50
CA GLY A 79 -3.95 -6.62 1.60
C GLY A 79 -4.04 -7.48 0.34
N PHE A 80 -4.56 -6.89 -0.73
CA PHE A 80 -4.65 -7.55 -2.02
C PHE A 80 -4.47 -6.52 -3.13
N SER A 81 -3.79 -6.92 -4.20
CA SER A 81 -3.75 -6.14 -5.43
C SER A 81 -5.14 -6.11 -6.06
N VAL A 82 -5.55 -4.92 -6.49
CA VAL A 82 -6.73 -4.65 -7.31
C VAL A 82 -6.27 -3.98 -8.60
N THR A 83 -7.08 -3.97 -9.65
CA THR A 83 -6.68 -3.54 -11.01
C THR A 83 -6.02 -2.15 -11.11
N THR A 84 -6.21 -1.29 -10.11
CA THR A 84 -5.71 0.09 -10.07
C THR A 84 -4.88 0.39 -8.81
N GLY A 85 -4.45 -0.64 -8.07
CA GLY A 85 -3.63 -0.46 -6.87
C GLY A 85 -3.78 -1.60 -5.87
N PHE A 86 -3.95 -1.30 -4.58
CA PHE A 86 -4.14 -2.34 -3.57
C PHE A 86 -5.04 -1.90 -2.42
N VAL A 87 -5.72 -2.88 -1.80
CA VAL A 87 -6.53 -2.66 -0.60
C VAL A 87 -5.69 -2.87 0.66
N THR A 88 -6.03 -2.15 1.73
CA THR A 88 -5.36 -2.20 3.03
C THR A 88 -6.31 -1.71 4.14
N ALA A 89 -5.82 -1.57 5.37
CA ALA A 89 -6.63 -1.07 6.50
C ALA A 89 -6.74 0.47 6.49
N GLY A 90 -7.88 0.99 6.93
CA GLY A 90 -8.15 2.43 6.99
C GLY A 90 -7.27 3.15 8.00
N HIS A 91 -7.01 2.54 9.15
CA HIS A 91 -6.14 3.13 10.18
C HIS A 91 -4.68 3.33 9.73
N CYS A 92 -4.25 2.69 8.64
CA CYS A 92 -2.93 2.89 8.07
C CYS A 92 -2.78 4.26 7.40
N GLY A 93 -3.84 4.95 7.03
CA GLY A 93 -3.68 6.24 6.35
C GLY A 93 -5.00 6.88 5.99
N ARG A 94 -5.00 8.21 5.91
CA ARG A 94 -6.16 8.98 5.46
C ARG A 94 -6.07 9.17 3.94
N THR A 95 -7.18 9.57 3.31
CA THR A 95 -7.14 9.95 1.90
C THR A 95 -6.06 11.00 1.65
N GLY A 96 -5.22 10.78 0.63
CA GLY A 96 -4.07 11.62 0.29
C GLY A 96 -2.76 11.22 1.00
N THR A 97 -2.77 10.33 1.99
CA THR A 97 -1.54 9.78 2.57
C THR A 97 -0.72 9.07 1.49
N ALA A 98 0.57 9.36 1.40
CA ALA A 98 1.47 8.68 0.47
C ALA A 98 1.82 7.28 0.99
N ALA A 99 1.90 6.31 0.06
CA ALA A 99 2.40 4.97 0.33
C ALA A 99 3.74 4.79 -0.38
N THR A 100 4.75 4.25 0.31
CA THR A 100 6.08 4.04 -0.25
C THR A 100 6.63 2.66 0.06
N THR A 101 7.65 2.24 -0.68
CA THR A 101 8.52 1.11 -0.31
C THR A 101 9.43 1.51 0.86
N SER A 102 10.20 0.55 1.38
CA SER A 102 11.25 0.80 2.37
C SER A 102 12.37 1.70 1.85
N SER A 103 12.57 1.78 0.53
CA SER A 103 13.56 2.66 -0.09
C SER A 103 13.01 4.06 -0.39
N GLY A 104 11.77 4.36 0.00
CA GLY A 104 11.10 5.63 -0.28
C GLY A 104 10.47 5.73 -1.66
N ALA A 105 10.56 4.68 -2.51
CA ALA A 105 9.91 4.71 -3.82
C ALA A 105 8.40 4.77 -3.64
N SER A 106 7.74 5.71 -4.33
CA SER A 106 6.28 5.83 -4.28
C SER A 106 5.62 4.54 -4.74
N LEU A 107 4.54 4.17 -4.07
CA LEU A 107 3.56 3.15 -4.46
C LEU A 107 2.21 3.79 -4.77
N GLY A 108 2.13 5.13 -4.81
CA GLY A 108 0.91 5.90 -4.96
C GLY A 108 0.37 6.48 -3.64
N SER A 109 -0.94 6.69 -3.57
CA SER A 109 -1.58 7.35 -2.43
C SER A 109 -2.94 6.75 -2.08
N PHE A 110 -3.35 6.92 -0.82
CA PHE A 110 -4.66 6.50 -0.33
C PHE A 110 -5.76 7.27 -1.06
N ALA A 111 -6.50 6.60 -1.93
CA ALA A 111 -7.60 7.17 -2.70
C ALA A 111 -8.94 7.13 -1.95
N GLY A 112 -9.04 6.26 -0.94
CA GLY A 112 -10.18 6.21 -0.01
C GLY A 112 -9.75 5.54 1.29
N SER A 113 -10.30 6.02 2.41
CA SER A 113 -10.06 5.46 3.74
C SER A 113 -11.25 5.70 4.66
N VAL A 114 -11.65 4.68 5.41
CA VAL A 114 -12.66 4.72 6.47
C VAL A 114 -12.05 4.11 7.72
N PHE A 115 -11.82 4.93 8.74
CA PHE A 115 -11.46 4.51 10.10
C PHE A 115 -11.52 5.73 11.06
N PRO A 116 -12.08 5.60 12.27
CA PRO A 116 -12.93 4.49 12.74
C PRO A 116 -14.36 4.63 12.14
N GLY A 117 -15.31 3.84 12.63
CA GLY A 117 -16.73 3.99 12.32
C GLY A 117 -17.34 2.71 11.74
N SER A 118 -17.88 2.79 10.52
CA SER A 118 -18.55 1.66 9.89
C SER A 118 -17.61 0.52 9.52
N ALA A 119 -16.32 0.81 9.33
CA ALA A 119 -15.31 -0.13 8.83
C ALA A 119 -13.88 0.31 9.19
N ASP A 120 -12.92 -0.57 8.91
CA ASP A 120 -11.48 -0.27 8.88
C ASP A 120 -10.90 -0.69 7.51
N MET A 121 -11.14 0.15 6.49
CA MET A 121 -10.78 -0.14 5.10
C MET A 121 -10.16 1.05 4.39
N ALA A 122 -9.18 0.76 3.54
CA ALA A 122 -8.62 1.71 2.61
C ALA A 122 -8.27 1.07 1.26
N TYR A 123 -8.12 1.94 0.27
CA TYR A 123 -7.61 1.63 -1.05
C TYR A 123 -6.53 2.63 -1.42
N VAL A 124 -5.35 2.10 -1.77
CA VAL A 124 -4.22 2.88 -2.31
C VAL A 124 -4.23 2.75 -3.82
N ARG A 125 -4.33 3.87 -4.51
CA ARG A 125 -4.21 3.95 -5.96
C ARG A 125 -2.75 4.09 -6.33
N THR A 126 -2.25 3.17 -7.15
CA THR A 126 -0.87 3.17 -7.62
C THR A 126 -0.68 4.08 -8.83
N THR A 127 0.57 4.50 -9.07
CA THR A 127 0.98 5.10 -10.34
C THR A 127 1.07 4.01 -11.44
N SER A 128 1.11 4.42 -12.71
CA SER A 128 1.01 3.50 -13.86
C SER A 128 2.23 2.59 -14.08
N SER A 129 3.30 2.76 -13.31
CA SER A 129 4.55 2.00 -13.47
C SER A 129 4.63 0.74 -12.60
N HIS A 130 3.72 0.49 -11.66
CA HIS A 130 3.83 -0.69 -10.79
C HIS A 130 3.23 -1.97 -11.37
N THR A 131 3.86 -3.11 -11.11
CA THR A 131 3.30 -4.43 -11.43
C THR A 131 2.39 -4.88 -10.29
N LEU A 132 1.09 -4.98 -10.57
CA LEU A 132 0.10 -5.46 -9.62
C LEU A 132 0.00 -6.99 -9.74
N SER A 133 0.48 -7.73 -8.74
CA SER A 133 0.43 -9.19 -8.74
C SER A 133 -0.83 -9.71 -8.04
N GLY A 134 -1.55 -10.62 -8.68
CA GLY A 134 -2.66 -11.37 -8.08
C GLY A 134 -2.20 -12.50 -7.15
N THR A 135 -1.14 -12.29 -6.37
CA THR A 135 -0.58 -13.30 -5.46
C THR A 135 -0.42 -12.76 -4.05
N ILE A 136 -0.37 -13.68 -3.08
CA ILE A 136 -0.07 -13.43 -1.68
C ILE A 136 1.36 -13.90 -1.42
N ASN A 137 2.21 -13.02 -0.91
CA ASN A 137 3.51 -13.34 -0.36
C ASN A 137 3.32 -14.22 0.89
N ARG A 138 3.79 -15.47 0.82
CA ARG A 138 3.82 -16.39 1.95
C ARG A 138 5.22 -16.53 2.57
N TYR A 139 6.07 -15.53 2.34
CA TYR A 139 7.42 -15.39 2.87
C TYR A 139 8.30 -16.61 2.55
N SER A 140 8.55 -17.48 3.53
CA SER A 140 9.37 -18.69 3.37
C SER A 140 8.72 -19.76 2.48
N GLN A 141 7.47 -19.56 2.05
CA GLN A 141 6.74 -20.46 1.16
C GLN A 141 6.48 -19.81 -0.20
N SER A 142 6.22 -20.63 -1.23
CA SER A 142 5.84 -20.16 -2.56
C SER A 142 4.67 -19.18 -2.49
N ALA A 143 4.67 -18.13 -3.32
CA ALA A 143 3.54 -17.21 -3.39
C ALA A 143 2.24 -17.96 -3.73
N LEU A 144 1.11 -17.49 -3.21
CA LEU A 144 -0.19 -18.11 -3.41
C LEU A 144 -1.05 -17.29 -4.37
N PRO A 145 -1.48 -17.83 -5.52
CA PRO A 145 -2.41 -17.16 -6.41
C PRO A 145 -3.76 -16.86 -5.74
N VAL A 146 -4.28 -15.66 -5.98
CA VAL A 146 -5.63 -15.26 -5.61
C VAL A 146 -6.57 -15.63 -6.75
N SER A 147 -7.57 -16.48 -6.47
CA SER A 147 -8.53 -16.96 -7.46
C SER A 147 -9.93 -16.35 -7.28
N GLY A 148 -10.24 -15.78 -6.11
CA GLY A 148 -11.55 -15.19 -5.83
C GLY A 148 -11.66 -14.62 -4.42
N SER A 149 -12.90 -14.39 -3.97
CA SER A 149 -13.23 -13.87 -2.64
C SER A 149 -14.44 -14.57 -2.00
N THR A 150 -14.59 -15.87 -2.26
CA THR A 150 -15.64 -16.67 -1.60
C THR A 150 -15.38 -16.71 -0.08
N VAL A 151 -16.39 -16.32 0.70
CA VAL A 151 -16.29 -16.21 2.16
C VAL A 151 -16.22 -17.59 2.82
N THR A 152 -15.27 -17.74 3.73
CA THR A 152 -15.10 -18.94 4.57
C THR A 152 -15.99 -18.85 5.80
N ALA A 153 -16.75 -19.91 6.08
CA ALA A 153 -17.66 -19.97 7.22
C ALA A 153 -16.94 -19.97 8.60
N VAL A 154 -17.67 -19.63 9.66
CA VAL A 154 -17.21 -19.80 11.06
C VAL A 154 -16.77 -21.26 11.29
N GLY A 155 -15.64 -21.43 11.97
CA GLY A 155 -14.99 -22.72 12.17
C GLY A 155 -14.05 -23.14 11.03
N GLY A 156 -14.14 -22.48 9.87
CA GLY A 156 -13.26 -22.74 8.74
C GLY A 156 -11.81 -22.29 8.98
N SER A 157 -10.87 -22.98 8.32
CA SER A 157 -9.45 -22.63 8.34
C SER A 157 -9.19 -21.31 7.64
N ILE A 158 -8.34 -20.48 8.22
CA ILE A 158 -7.96 -19.19 7.66
C ILE A 158 -6.51 -18.87 8.01
N CYS A 159 -5.81 -18.24 7.08
CA CYS A 159 -4.44 -17.77 7.26
C CYS A 159 -4.37 -16.27 7.06
N ARG A 160 -3.34 -15.64 7.62
CA ARG A 160 -2.99 -14.24 7.39
C ARG A 160 -1.54 -14.13 6.93
N SER A 161 -1.24 -13.11 6.14
CA SER A 161 0.12 -12.73 5.73
C SER A 161 0.38 -11.25 6.07
N GLY A 162 1.50 -10.95 6.72
CA GLY A 162 1.87 -9.59 7.13
C GLY A 162 3.38 -9.39 7.29
N SER A 163 3.82 -8.14 7.22
CA SER A 163 5.24 -7.75 7.20
C SER A 163 5.98 -7.93 8.51
N THR A 164 5.29 -8.16 9.62
CA THR A 164 5.89 -8.34 10.94
C THR A 164 6.02 -9.81 11.27
N THR A 165 4.90 -10.52 11.32
CA THR A 165 4.84 -11.92 11.78
C THR A 165 4.74 -12.92 10.63
N GLN A 166 4.77 -12.44 9.38
CA GLN A 166 4.68 -13.28 8.18
C GLN A 166 3.35 -14.04 8.14
N VAL A 167 3.42 -15.37 8.05
CA VAL A 167 2.25 -16.22 7.83
C VAL A 167 1.85 -16.94 9.12
N HIS A 168 0.62 -16.72 9.54
CA HIS A 168 -0.01 -17.45 10.64
C HIS A 168 -1.40 -17.94 10.24
N CYS A 169 -1.81 -19.08 10.79
CA CYS A 169 -3.11 -19.68 10.47
C CYS A 169 -3.87 -20.06 11.75
N GLY A 170 -5.18 -20.21 11.59
CA GLY A 170 -6.13 -20.50 12.66
C GLY A 170 -7.52 -20.69 12.09
N THR A 171 -8.53 -20.21 12.79
CA THR A 171 -9.93 -20.39 12.42
C THR A 171 -10.75 -19.11 12.54
N VAL A 172 -11.76 -19.01 11.68
CA VAL A 172 -12.81 -17.99 11.79
C VAL A 172 -13.65 -18.28 13.04
N ARG A 173 -13.88 -17.27 13.88
CA ARG A 173 -14.59 -17.40 15.16
C ARG A 173 -15.98 -16.78 15.13
N ALA A 174 -16.13 -15.60 14.53
CA ALA A 174 -17.41 -14.90 14.45
C ALA A 174 -17.40 -13.87 13.31
N PHE A 175 -18.57 -13.55 12.78
CA PHE A 175 -18.78 -12.43 11.87
C PHE A 175 -19.41 -11.24 12.59
N SER A 176 -19.39 -10.08 11.93
CA SER A 176 -20.08 -8.86 12.38
C SER A 176 -19.68 -8.39 13.78
N ALA A 177 -18.44 -8.65 14.17
CA ALA A 177 -17.87 -8.17 15.42
C ALA A 177 -17.78 -6.64 15.42
N THR A 178 -18.06 -6.06 16.57
CA THR A 178 -17.82 -4.63 16.85
C THR A 178 -16.67 -4.52 17.84
N VAL A 179 -15.65 -3.76 17.48
CA VAL A 179 -14.45 -3.55 18.29
C VAL A 179 -14.37 -2.08 18.68
N ASN A 180 -14.08 -1.80 19.95
CA ASN A 180 -13.88 -0.44 20.43
C ASN A 180 -12.38 -0.17 20.55
N TYR A 181 -11.78 0.41 19.52
CA TYR A 181 -10.40 0.89 19.56
C TYR A 181 -10.30 2.22 20.30
N ALA A 182 -9.09 2.67 20.60
CA ALA A 182 -8.86 3.96 21.27
C ALA A 182 -9.35 5.14 20.42
N GLU A 183 -9.23 5.01 19.10
CA GLU A 183 -9.65 6.01 18.11
C GLU A 183 -11.17 6.03 17.93
N GLY A 184 -11.84 4.90 18.17
CA GLY A 184 -13.29 4.78 18.08
C GLY A 184 -13.76 3.36 17.79
N ARG A 185 -15.09 3.22 17.71
CA ARG A 185 -15.74 1.95 17.37
C ARG A 185 -15.57 1.62 15.89
N VAL A 186 -15.28 0.35 15.58
CA VAL A 186 -15.34 -0.23 14.24
C VAL A 186 -16.32 -1.41 14.24
N THR A 187 -17.23 -1.43 13.27
CA THR A 187 -18.26 -2.48 13.13
C THR A 187 -17.96 -3.43 11.97
N GLY A 188 -18.69 -4.55 11.90
CA GLY A 188 -18.68 -5.41 10.70
C GLY A 188 -17.46 -6.32 10.54
N LEU A 189 -16.56 -6.38 11.54
CA LEU A 189 -15.32 -7.13 11.44
C LEU A 189 -15.55 -8.65 11.58
N THR A 190 -14.67 -9.44 10.98
CA THR A 190 -14.61 -10.89 11.23
C THR A 190 -13.55 -11.18 12.30
N GLN A 191 -13.93 -11.93 13.34
CA GLN A 191 -13.04 -12.35 14.41
C GLN A 191 -12.36 -13.68 14.06
N THR A 192 -11.08 -13.79 14.39
CA THR A 192 -10.27 -15.01 14.26
C THR A 192 -9.40 -15.23 15.50
N ASN A 193 -8.87 -16.44 15.67
CA ASN A 193 -7.81 -16.71 16.66
C ASN A 193 -6.40 -16.72 16.04
N VAL A 194 -6.24 -16.17 14.84
CA VAL A 194 -4.92 -16.02 14.22
C VAL A 194 -4.19 -14.89 14.94
N CYS A 195 -2.93 -15.06 15.31
CA CYS A 195 -2.16 -13.98 15.93
C CYS A 195 -1.74 -12.92 14.89
N ALA A 196 -1.49 -11.70 15.36
CA ALA A 196 -0.95 -10.60 14.57
C ALA A 196 -0.26 -9.60 15.50
N GLU A 197 0.68 -8.83 14.97
CA GLU A 197 1.43 -7.80 15.71
C GLU A 197 1.51 -6.47 14.92
N PRO A 198 1.90 -5.35 15.55
CA PRO A 198 2.03 -4.07 14.86
C PRO A 198 2.85 -4.18 13.56
N GLY A 199 2.30 -3.66 12.46
CA GLY A 199 2.86 -3.79 11.11
C GLY A 199 2.22 -4.87 10.24
N ASP A 200 1.51 -5.84 10.82
CA ASP A 200 0.68 -6.79 10.07
C ASP A 200 -0.66 -6.21 9.62
N SER A 201 -1.03 -5.05 10.17
CA SER A 201 -2.16 -4.23 9.77
C SER A 201 -2.26 -4.07 8.26
N GLY A 202 -3.48 -4.20 7.72
CA GLY A 202 -3.74 -4.18 6.29
C GLY A 202 -3.41 -5.48 5.55
N GLY A 203 -2.60 -6.37 6.12
CA GLY A 203 -2.16 -7.60 5.46
C GLY A 203 -3.27 -8.60 5.21
N SER A 204 -3.07 -9.45 4.19
CA SER A 204 -4.06 -10.39 3.65
C SER A 204 -4.54 -11.40 4.69
N PHE A 205 -5.85 -11.61 4.79
CA PHE A 205 -6.47 -12.83 5.32
C PHE A 205 -7.03 -13.66 4.16
N TYR A 206 -6.73 -14.96 4.12
CA TYR A 206 -7.06 -15.84 3.00
C TYR A 206 -7.36 -17.28 3.44
N THR A 207 -8.16 -17.98 2.64
CA THR A 207 -8.42 -19.42 2.77
C THR A 207 -8.26 -20.07 1.40
N GLY A 208 -7.23 -20.91 1.24
CA GLY A 208 -6.78 -21.29 -0.10
C GLY A 208 -6.51 -20.04 -0.95
N GLY A 209 -6.91 -20.05 -2.22
CA GLY A 209 -6.83 -18.88 -3.10
C GLY A 209 -7.93 -17.83 -2.91
N GLN A 210 -8.78 -17.94 -1.87
CA GLN A 210 -9.90 -17.02 -1.65
C GLN A 210 -9.52 -15.90 -0.69
N ALA A 211 -9.53 -14.66 -1.18
CA ALA A 211 -9.34 -13.46 -0.38
C ALA A 211 -10.50 -13.29 0.62
N GLN A 212 -10.18 -13.19 1.92
CA GLN A 212 -11.17 -13.02 2.98
C GLN A 212 -11.24 -11.57 3.47
N GLY A 213 -10.10 -10.92 3.67
CA GLY A 213 -10.08 -9.56 4.21
C GLY A 213 -8.70 -9.00 4.50
N VAL A 214 -8.67 -7.81 5.10
CA VAL A 214 -7.44 -7.12 5.51
C VAL A 214 -7.38 -6.99 7.03
N THR A 215 -6.20 -7.18 7.61
CA THR A 215 -6.01 -7.12 9.07
C THR A 215 -6.38 -5.75 9.61
N SER A 216 -7.31 -5.68 10.56
CA SER A 216 -7.69 -4.44 11.23
C SER A 216 -6.92 -4.25 12.53
N GLY A 217 -7.03 -5.20 13.46
CA GLY A 217 -6.33 -5.14 14.73
C GLY A 217 -6.69 -6.31 15.62
N GLY A 218 -6.20 -6.31 16.86
CA GLY A 218 -6.39 -7.46 17.74
C GLY A 218 -5.82 -7.25 19.12
N SER A 219 -5.73 -8.35 19.87
CA SER A 219 -5.12 -8.43 21.19
C SER A 219 -4.29 -9.70 21.32
N GLY A 220 -3.31 -9.67 22.22
CA GLY A 220 -2.31 -10.75 22.34
C GLY A 220 -1.11 -10.52 21.42
N ASN A 221 -0.40 -11.59 21.08
CA ASN A 221 0.79 -11.58 20.21
C ASN A 221 1.05 -12.99 19.64
N CYS A 222 2.08 -13.15 18.81
CA CYS A 222 2.38 -14.46 18.21
C CYS A 222 3.18 -15.41 19.11
N ASN A 223 3.57 -15.00 20.32
CA ASN A 223 4.19 -15.86 21.32
C ASN A 223 3.17 -16.54 22.24
N SER A 224 2.13 -15.81 22.69
CA SER A 224 1.09 -16.31 23.60
C SER A 224 -0.24 -16.59 22.91
N GLY A 225 -0.35 -16.30 21.61
CA GLY A 225 -1.61 -16.29 20.88
C GLY A 225 -2.40 -15.00 21.12
N GLY A 226 -3.54 -14.91 20.44
CA GLY A 226 -4.34 -13.69 20.44
C GLY A 226 -5.66 -13.81 19.68
N THR A 227 -6.38 -12.71 19.66
CA THR A 227 -7.58 -12.52 18.85
C THR A 227 -7.29 -11.45 17.82
N THR A 228 -7.53 -11.74 16.54
CA THR A 228 -7.36 -10.76 15.46
C THR A 228 -8.65 -10.60 14.68
N TYR A 229 -8.96 -9.36 14.35
CA TYR A 229 -10.10 -8.96 13.55
C TYR A 229 -9.63 -8.52 12.17
N PHE A 230 -10.40 -8.87 11.15
CA PHE A 230 -10.16 -8.40 9.79
C PHE A 230 -11.42 -7.75 9.21
N GLN A 231 -11.20 -6.74 8.37
CA GLN A 231 -12.22 -6.10 7.57
C GLN A 231 -12.48 -6.96 6.32
N PRO A 232 -13.72 -7.45 6.08
CA PRO A 232 -14.02 -8.29 4.92
C PRO A 232 -13.68 -7.64 3.59
N VAL A 233 -12.99 -8.36 2.70
CA VAL A 233 -12.53 -7.80 1.40
C VAL A 233 -13.71 -7.45 0.50
N GLY A 234 -14.80 -8.22 0.56
CA GLY A 234 -15.99 -7.98 -0.27
C GLY A 234 -16.59 -6.58 -0.07
N GLU A 235 -16.61 -6.09 1.17
CA GLU A 235 -17.09 -4.74 1.49
C GLU A 235 -16.17 -3.67 0.89
N ILE A 236 -14.85 -3.85 0.96
CA ILE A 236 -13.87 -2.92 0.39
C ILE A 236 -14.02 -2.84 -1.13
N LEU A 237 -14.13 -4.00 -1.79
CA LEU A 237 -14.29 -4.08 -3.24
C LEU A 237 -15.59 -3.41 -3.70
N SER A 238 -16.69 -3.64 -3.00
CA SER A 238 -17.98 -3.02 -3.31
C SER A 238 -17.97 -1.52 -3.07
N THR A 239 -17.38 -1.06 -1.97
CA THR A 239 -17.38 0.37 -1.57
C THR A 239 -16.60 1.22 -2.57
N TYR A 240 -15.46 0.72 -3.05
CA TYR A 240 -14.57 1.47 -3.94
C TYR A 240 -14.67 1.05 -5.41
N GLY A 241 -15.59 0.14 -5.78
CA GLY A 241 -15.77 -0.35 -7.15
C GLY A 241 -14.53 -1.06 -7.72
N LEU A 242 -13.86 -1.86 -6.89
CA LEU A 242 -12.56 -2.47 -7.22
C LEU A 242 -12.71 -3.93 -7.67
N THR A 243 -11.78 -4.38 -8.53
CA THR A 243 -11.67 -5.77 -8.95
C THR A 243 -10.33 -6.33 -8.50
N LEU A 244 -10.34 -7.50 -7.85
CA LEU A 244 -9.11 -8.22 -7.47
C LEU A 244 -8.29 -8.57 -8.72
N VAL A 245 -6.98 -8.32 -8.65
CA VAL A 245 -6.06 -8.98 -9.57
C VAL A 245 -5.97 -10.44 -9.17
N ARG A 246 -6.14 -11.34 -10.13
CA ARG A 246 -6.09 -12.79 -9.93
C ARG A 246 -4.82 -13.37 -10.53
N GLY A 247 -4.34 -14.46 -9.95
CA GLY A 247 -3.16 -15.20 -10.39
C GLY A 247 -3.48 -16.51 -11.06
#